data_AF-A0A828PY12-F1
#
_entry.id   AF-A0A828PY12-F1
#
_cell.length_a   1.000
_cell.length_b   1.000
_cell.length_c   1.000
_cell.angle_alpha   90.00
_cell.angle_beta   90.00
_cell.angle_gamma   90.00
#
_symmetry.space_group_name_H-M   'P 1'
#
loop_
_entity.id
_entity.type
_entity.pdbx_description
1 polymer ?
#
loop_
_entity_poly.entity_id
_entity_poly.type
_entity_poly.pdbx_seq_one_letter_code
_entity_poly.pdbx_strand_id
1 'polypeptide(L)'
;LGTKHYNTHSWYAGAETGYRYHLTEETFIEPQAELVYGAVSGKTFRWKDGDMDLSMKNRDFSPLIGRTGIELGKTFSGKDWSVTARAGTSWQFDLLNNGETVLRDASGEKRIKGEKDSRMLFNVGMNAQIKDNMRFGLEFEKSAFGKYNVDNAVNANFRYMF
;
A
#
# COMPACT_ATOMS: atom_id res chain seq x y z
N LEU A 1 9.95 -24.35 19.72
CA LEU A 1 10.17 -23.00 19.16
C LEU A 1 9.58 -21.96 20.11
N GLY A 2 10.39 -21.11 20.71
CA GLY A 2 9.93 -20.06 21.64
C GLY A 2 9.43 -18.80 20.94
N THR A 3 8.80 -17.93 21.71
CA THR A 3 8.33 -16.60 21.26
C THR A 3 9.53 -15.69 20.94
N LYS A 4 9.49 -14.98 19.81
CA LYS A 4 10.51 -13.96 19.47
C LYS A 4 9.85 -12.59 19.40
N HIS A 5 10.41 -11.65 20.16
CA HIS A 5 10.05 -10.24 20.11
C HIS A 5 11.18 -9.46 19.44
N TYR A 6 10.84 -8.53 18.55
CA TYR A 6 11.82 -7.72 17.84
C TYR A 6 11.18 -6.38 17.44
N ASN A 7 12.03 -5.37 17.31
CA ASN A 7 11.63 -4.04 16.86
C ASN A 7 12.24 -3.78 15.48
N THR A 8 11.48 -3.11 14.62
CA THR A 8 11.93 -2.62 13.33
C THR A 8 11.42 -1.19 13.14
N HIS A 9 12.14 -0.41 12.35
CA HIS A 9 11.70 0.92 11.93
C HIS A 9 11.74 1.02 10.41
N SER A 10 10.93 1.93 9.88
CA SER A 10 10.82 2.18 8.45
C SER A 10 10.75 3.67 8.17
N TRP A 11 11.40 4.09 7.10
CA TRP A 11 11.27 5.43 6.53
C TRP A 11 10.53 5.34 5.20
N TYR A 12 9.71 6.34 4.89
CA TYR A 12 8.94 6.41 3.65
C TYR A 12 9.07 7.81 3.04
N ALA A 13 9.32 7.85 1.75
CA ALA A 13 9.29 9.05 0.92
C ALA A 13 8.41 8.75 -0.30
N GLY A 14 7.28 9.44 -0.40
CA GLY A 14 6.29 9.24 -1.47
C GLY A 14 6.06 10.51 -2.27
N ALA A 15 5.84 10.36 -3.56
CA ALA A 15 5.36 11.40 -4.45
C ALA A 15 4.17 10.86 -5.23
N GLU A 16 3.07 11.61 -5.25
CA GLU A 16 1.86 11.31 -6.01
C GLU A 16 1.52 12.50 -6.91
N THR A 17 1.07 12.20 -8.12
CA THR A 17 0.55 13.18 -9.06
C THR A 17 -0.72 12.63 -9.71
N GLY A 18 -1.66 13.53 -9.98
CA GLY A 18 -2.91 13.18 -10.64
C GLY A 18 -3.48 14.39 -11.36
N TYR A 19 -4.31 14.15 -12.37
CA TYR A 19 -4.95 15.21 -13.13
C TYR A 19 -6.44 14.93 -13.30
N ARG A 20 -7.28 15.71 -12.63
CA ARG A 20 -8.74 15.58 -12.71
C ARG A 20 -9.28 16.29 -13.95
N TYR A 21 -9.69 15.52 -14.94
CA TYR A 21 -10.37 16.01 -16.13
C TYR A 21 -11.88 15.87 -15.99
N HIS A 22 -12.60 17.00 -16.08
CA HIS A 22 -14.06 17.02 -16.01
C HIS A 22 -14.64 16.71 -17.40
N LEU A 23 -15.34 15.58 -17.51
CA LEU A 23 -16.08 15.19 -18.71
C LEU A 23 -17.40 15.97 -18.81
N THR A 24 -18.01 16.24 -17.65
CA THR A 24 -19.17 17.12 -17.47
C THR A 24 -18.99 17.90 -16.18
N GLU A 25 -19.90 18.81 -15.84
CA GLU A 25 -19.87 19.54 -14.56
C GLU A 25 -19.86 18.61 -13.33
N GLU A 26 -20.49 17.44 -13.44
CA GLU A 26 -20.64 16.49 -12.33
C GLU A 26 -19.71 15.29 -12.42
N THR A 27 -19.16 14.99 -13.61
CA THR A 27 -18.44 13.74 -13.88
C THR A 27 -16.98 14.01 -14.25
N PHE A 28 -16.06 13.28 -13.63
CA PHE A 28 -14.63 13.41 -13.89
C PHE A 28 -13.95 12.05 -14.09
N ILE A 29 -12.80 12.13 -14.76
CA ILE A 29 -11.80 11.08 -14.84
C ILE A 29 -10.46 11.64 -14.32
N GLU A 30 -9.74 10.85 -13.54
CA GLU A 30 -8.50 11.27 -12.89
C GLU A 30 -7.43 10.18 -13.07
N PRO A 31 -6.58 10.26 -14.11
CA PRO A 31 -5.32 9.52 -14.12
C PRO A 31 -4.44 9.92 -12.93
N GLN A 32 -3.83 8.92 -12.30
CA GLN A 32 -2.98 9.04 -11.13
C GLN A 32 -1.68 8.23 -11.33
N ALA A 33 -0.59 8.75 -10.80
CA ALA A 33 0.68 8.06 -10.71
C ALA A 33 1.34 8.38 -9.36
N GLU A 34 1.85 7.35 -8.69
CA GLU A 34 2.50 7.45 -7.40
C GLU A 34 3.78 6.62 -7.40
N LEU A 35 4.79 7.13 -6.70
CA LEU A 35 6.04 6.45 -6.45
C LEU A 35 6.39 6.59 -4.96
N VAL A 36 6.59 5.45 -4.29
CA VAL A 36 6.94 5.38 -2.87
C VAL A 36 8.25 4.64 -2.70
N TYR A 37 9.25 5.33 -2.18
CA TYR A 37 10.51 4.75 -1.72
C TYR A 37 10.44 4.51 -0.21
N GLY A 38 10.86 3.32 0.21
CA GLY A 38 11.01 2.98 1.62
C GLY A 38 12.44 2.59 1.98
N ALA A 39 12.77 2.68 3.26
CA ALA A 39 13.93 2.03 3.85
C ALA A 39 13.49 1.30 5.11
N VAL A 40 13.66 -0.02 5.15
CA VAL A 40 13.19 -0.91 6.22
C VAL A 40 14.38 -1.55 6.91
N SER A 41 14.45 -1.44 8.23
CA SER A 41 15.51 -2.04 9.03
C SER A 41 15.42 -3.57 9.00
N GLY A 42 16.55 -4.22 8.73
CA GLY A 42 16.73 -5.66 8.79
C GLY A 42 16.73 -6.19 10.22
N LYS A 43 16.75 -7.52 10.35
CA LYS A 43 16.74 -8.21 11.65
C LYS A 43 17.54 -9.49 11.60
N THR A 44 18.19 -9.82 12.72
CA THR A 44 18.90 -11.09 12.87
C THR A 44 18.29 -11.87 14.02
N PHE A 45 17.89 -13.10 13.73
CA PHE A 45 17.48 -14.08 14.72
C PHE A 45 18.54 -15.16 14.82
N ARG A 46 18.89 -15.52 16.04
CA ARG A 46 19.70 -16.70 16.35
C ARG A 46 18.90 -17.60 17.28
N TRP A 47 18.96 -18.91 17.08
CA TRP A 47 18.38 -19.89 17.99
C TRP A 47 19.10 -21.22 17.88
N LYS A 48 18.93 -22.06 18.90
CA LYS A 48 19.40 -23.45 18.89
C LYS A 48 18.25 -24.40 18.66
N ASP A 49 18.49 -25.43 17.87
CA ASP A 49 17.61 -26.58 17.71
C ASP A 49 18.42 -27.86 17.96
N GLY A 50 18.26 -28.46 19.14
CA GLY A 50 19.22 -29.43 19.66
C GLY A 50 20.63 -28.83 19.82
N ASP A 51 21.65 -29.51 19.29
CA ASP A 51 23.04 -29.03 19.26
C ASP A 51 23.37 -28.14 18.06
N MET A 52 22.39 -27.86 17.17
CA MET A 52 22.62 -27.04 15.98
C MET A 52 22.35 -25.57 16.24
N ASP A 53 23.35 -24.73 15.99
CA ASP A 53 23.20 -23.27 15.94
C ASP A 53 22.60 -22.84 14.60
N LEU A 54 21.42 -22.23 14.65
CA LEU A 54 20.71 -21.70 13.49
C LEU A 54 20.64 -20.17 13.57
N SER A 55 20.85 -19.51 12.43
CA SER A 55 20.64 -18.06 12.32
C SER A 55 19.91 -17.66 11.05
N MET A 56 19.03 -16.68 11.17
CA MET A 56 18.27 -16.08 10.08
C MET A 56 18.49 -14.58 10.15
N LYS A 57 19.16 -14.03 9.14
CA LYS A 57 19.40 -12.60 9.01
C LYS A 57 18.66 -12.07 7.78
N ASN A 58 17.71 -11.18 8.00
CA ASN A 58 17.16 -10.35 6.94
C ASN A 58 17.93 -9.03 6.94
N ARG A 59 18.50 -8.66 5.79
CA ARG A 59 19.26 -7.40 5.64
C ARG A 59 18.31 -6.21 5.53
N ASP A 60 18.85 -5.02 5.79
CA ASP A 60 18.16 -3.77 5.49
C ASP A 60 17.81 -3.75 4.00
N PHE A 61 16.59 -3.32 3.69
CA PHE A 61 16.12 -3.30 2.31
C PHE A 61 15.32 -2.04 2.04
N SER A 62 15.27 -1.67 0.77
CA SER A 62 14.69 -0.44 0.27
C SER A 62 13.65 -0.76 -0.80
N PRO A 63 12.37 -0.90 -0.43
CA PRO A 63 11.32 -1.10 -1.41
C PRO A 63 11.15 0.18 -2.25
N LEU A 64 10.94 0.02 -3.55
CA LEU A 64 10.47 1.10 -4.43
C LEU A 64 9.19 0.60 -5.10
N ILE A 65 8.06 1.18 -4.73
CA ILE A 65 6.73 0.78 -5.19
C ILE A 65 6.19 1.88 -6.10
N GLY A 66 5.76 1.49 -7.29
CA GLY A 66 5.04 2.35 -8.21
C GLY A 66 3.57 1.98 -8.23
N ARG A 67 2.72 2.98 -8.44
CA ARG A 67 1.29 2.81 -8.70
C ARG A 67 0.89 3.72 -9.84
N THR A 68 0.17 3.19 -10.82
CA THR A 68 -0.47 4.01 -11.87
C THR A 68 -1.91 3.60 -12.02
N GLY A 69 -2.81 4.54 -12.14
CA GLY A 69 -4.24 4.23 -12.12
C GLY A 69 -5.09 5.31 -12.73
N ILE A 70 -6.38 5.00 -12.80
CA ILE A 70 -7.42 5.90 -13.24
C ILE A 70 -8.56 5.78 -12.25
N GLU A 71 -9.09 6.93 -11.86
CA GLU A 71 -10.29 7.04 -11.05
C GLU A 71 -11.40 7.75 -11.84
N LEU A 72 -12.62 7.30 -11.69
CA LEU A 72 -13.82 7.90 -12.23
C LEU A 72 -14.69 8.35 -11.08
N GLY A 73 -15.28 9.54 -11.19
CA GLY A 73 -16.19 10.02 -10.17
C GLY A 73 -17.37 10.78 -10.74
N LYS A 74 -18.50 10.67 -10.04
CA LYS A 74 -19.71 11.45 -10.29
C LYS A 74 -20.19 12.12 -9.01
N THR A 75 -20.39 13.42 -9.07
CA THR A 75 -20.81 14.26 -7.94
C THR A 75 -22.28 14.61 -8.06
N PHE A 76 -23.00 14.43 -6.96
CA PHE A 76 -24.38 14.84 -6.77
C PHE A 76 -24.42 15.92 -5.70
N SER A 77 -25.00 17.08 -6.00
CA SER A 77 -25.00 18.23 -5.08
C SER A 77 -26.43 18.69 -4.78
N GLY A 78 -26.69 19.01 -3.52
CA GLY A 78 -27.87 19.72 -3.03
C GLY A 78 -27.50 21.09 -2.44
N LYS A 79 -28.45 21.74 -1.74
CA LYS A 79 -28.20 23.07 -1.13
C LYS A 79 -27.03 23.08 -0.15
N ASP A 80 -27.02 22.12 0.77
CA ASP A 80 -26.07 22.08 1.89
C ASP A 80 -25.28 20.76 1.94
N TRP A 81 -25.23 20.02 0.82
CA TRP A 81 -24.53 18.74 0.76
C TRP A 81 -24.02 18.45 -0.64
N SER A 82 -22.92 17.71 -0.73
CA SER A 82 -22.49 17.07 -1.97
C SER A 82 -21.98 15.66 -1.69
N VAL A 83 -22.21 14.74 -2.61
CA VAL A 83 -21.74 13.37 -2.53
C VAL A 83 -21.12 12.99 -3.86
N THR A 84 -19.84 12.65 -3.86
CA THR A 84 -19.13 12.10 -5.01
C THR A 84 -19.02 10.60 -4.86
N ALA A 85 -19.68 9.84 -5.72
CA ALA A 85 -19.38 8.42 -5.90
C ALA A 85 -18.15 8.28 -6.79
N ARG A 86 -17.18 7.46 -6.37
CA ARG A 86 -15.92 7.22 -7.08
C ARG A 86 -15.65 5.73 -7.25
N ALA A 87 -15.04 5.37 -8.37
CA ALA A 87 -14.55 4.03 -8.61
C ALA A 87 -13.27 4.12 -9.43
N GLY A 88 -12.30 3.27 -9.13
CA GLY A 88 -10.98 3.36 -9.71
C GLY A 88 -10.33 2.00 -9.87
N THR A 89 -9.38 1.97 -10.79
CA THR A 89 -8.49 0.84 -10.97
C THR A 89 -7.06 1.35 -11.08
N SER A 90 -6.13 0.67 -10.41
CA SER A 90 -4.71 0.99 -10.51
C SER A 90 -3.86 -0.27 -10.58
N TRP A 91 -2.67 -0.15 -11.13
CA TRP A 91 -1.67 -1.19 -11.16
C TRP A 91 -0.55 -0.81 -10.20
N GLN A 92 -0.33 -1.63 -9.18
CA GLN A 92 0.76 -1.46 -8.21
C GLN A 92 1.85 -2.48 -8.51
N PHE A 93 3.12 -2.04 -8.49
CA PHE A 93 4.25 -2.88 -8.87
C PHE A 93 5.51 -2.51 -8.10
N ASP A 94 6.27 -3.53 -7.69
CA ASP A 94 7.56 -3.34 -7.05
C ASP A 94 8.65 -3.08 -8.11
N LEU A 95 9.15 -1.85 -8.19
CA LEU A 95 10.28 -1.50 -9.06
C LEU A 95 11.59 -2.07 -8.51
N LEU A 96 11.78 -2.02 -7.19
CA LEU A 96 12.95 -2.58 -6.50
C LEU A 96 12.50 -3.42 -5.30
N ASN A 97 13.02 -4.65 -5.25
CA ASN A 97 13.02 -5.48 -4.05
C ASN A 97 14.43 -6.03 -3.84
N ASN A 98 15.24 -5.29 -3.08
CA ASN A 98 16.61 -5.68 -2.71
C ASN A 98 16.65 -6.44 -1.38
N GLY A 99 15.51 -6.93 -0.88
CA GLY A 99 15.46 -7.76 0.32
C GLY A 99 16.30 -9.02 0.14
N GLU A 100 17.15 -9.32 1.11
CA GLU A 100 17.94 -10.55 1.13
C GLU A 100 17.81 -11.19 2.51
N THR A 101 17.22 -12.39 2.55
CA THR A 101 17.20 -13.23 3.75
C THR A 101 18.29 -14.29 3.65
N VAL A 102 19.25 -14.22 4.56
CA VAL A 102 20.34 -15.17 4.70
C VAL A 102 19.98 -16.14 5.82
N LEU A 103 19.85 -17.41 5.49
CA LEU A 103 19.72 -18.52 6.43
C LEU A 103 21.08 -19.18 6.58
N ARG A 104 21.49 -19.43 7.81
CA ARG A 104 22.74 -20.11 8.12
C ARG A 104 22.50 -21.21 9.14
N ASP A 105 22.97 -22.39 8.80
CA ASP A 105 22.96 -23.59 9.65
C ASP A 105 24.37 -24.22 9.70
N ALA A 106 24.49 -25.40 10.32
CA ALA A 106 25.75 -26.13 10.42
C ALA A 106 26.27 -26.67 9.07
N SER A 107 25.42 -26.72 8.03
CA SER A 107 25.73 -27.23 6.69
C SER A 107 26.09 -26.12 5.68
N GLY A 108 25.77 -24.86 5.97
CA GLY A 108 26.20 -23.71 5.15
C GLY A 108 25.29 -22.49 5.24
N GLU A 109 25.47 -21.57 4.29
CA GLU A 109 24.64 -20.37 4.12
C GLU A 109 23.76 -20.48 2.87
N LYS A 110 22.45 -20.27 3.02
CA LYS A 110 21.49 -20.15 1.92
C LYS A 110 20.94 -18.72 1.85
N ARG A 111 21.03 -18.12 0.66
CA ARG A 111 20.54 -16.75 0.40
C ARG A 111 19.24 -16.80 -0.40
N ILE A 112 18.21 -16.15 0.13
CA ILE A 112 16.90 -16.01 -0.51
C ILE A 112 16.72 -14.52 -0.85
N LYS A 113 16.64 -14.21 -2.15
CA LYS A 113 16.38 -12.85 -2.62
C LYS A 113 14.88 -12.58 -2.61
N GLY A 114 14.51 -11.35 -2.29
CA GLY A 114 13.14 -10.86 -2.40
C GLY A 114 12.70 -10.86 -3.85
N GLU A 115 11.51 -11.40 -4.11
CA GLU A 115 10.91 -11.38 -5.43
C GLU A 115 10.04 -10.14 -5.59
N LYS A 116 10.00 -9.59 -6.81
CA LYS A 116 9.05 -8.52 -7.14
C LYS A 116 7.64 -9.11 -7.16
N ASP A 117 6.69 -8.31 -6.70
CA ASP A 117 5.27 -8.56 -6.86
C ASP A 117 4.60 -7.40 -7.60
N SER A 118 3.46 -7.69 -8.22
CA SER A 118 2.61 -6.68 -8.85
C SER A 118 1.18 -7.11 -8.77
N ARG A 119 0.27 -6.17 -8.50
CA ARG A 119 -1.15 -6.45 -8.33
C ARG A 119 -1.99 -5.34 -8.95
N MET A 120 -3.15 -5.73 -9.47
CA MET A 120 -4.18 -4.78 -9.89
C MET A 120 -5.06 -4.46 -8.67
N LEU A 121 -5.26 -3.19 -8.39
CA LEU A 121 -6.11 -2.67 -7.32
C LEU A 121 -7.42 -2.15 -7.92
N PHE A 122 -8.53 -2.48 -7.27
CA PHE A 122 -9.86 -1.98 -7.56
C PHE A 122 -10.37 -1.25 -6.33
N ASN A 123 -10.92 -0.06 -6.51
CA ASN A 123 -11.58 0.69 -5.44
C ASN A 123 -12.96 1.17 -5.86
N VAL A 124 -13.87 1.22 -4.89
CA VAL A 124 -15.17 1.87 -5.01
C VAL A 124 -15.43 2.61 -3.71
N GLY A 125 -15.81 3.88 -3.80
CA GLY A 125 -16.01 4.70 -2.62
C GLY A 125 -16.95 5.87 -2.84
N MET A 126 -17.11 6.64 -1.78
CA MET A 126 -17.87 7.89 -1.78
C MET A 126 -17.18 8.93 -0.91
N ASN A 127 -17.25 10.19 -1.35
CA ASN A 127 -16.87 11.36 -0.57
C ASN A 127 -18.09 12.24 -0.39
N ALA A 128 -18.56 12.41 0.84
CA ALA A 128 -19.66 13.28 1.22
C ALA A 128 -19.13 14.56 1.87
N GLN A 129 -19.70 15.70 1.49
CA GLN A 129 -19.56 16.98 2.15
C GLN A 129 -20.91 17.40 2.71
N ILE A 130 -20.95 17.77 3.99
CA ILE A 130 -22.16 18.23 4.68
C ILE A 130 -21.88 19.64 5.20
N LYS A 131 -22.65 20.59 4.70
CA LYS A 131 -22.45 22.03 4.90
C LYS A 131 -21.01 22.43 4.53
N ASP A 132 -20.45 23.38 5.27
CA ASP A 132 -19.12 23.92 4.98
C ASP A 132 -18.00 23.20 5.74
N ASN A 133 -18.34 22.52 6.85
CA ASN A 133 -17.36 22.08 7.83
C ASN A 133 -17.06 20.57 7.79
N MET A 134 -18.00 19.73 7.35
CA MET A 134 -17.87 18.28 7.51
C MET A 134 -17.62 17.60 6.18
N ARG A 135 -16.55 16.78 6.12
CA ARG A 135 -16.30 15.86 5.01
C ARG A 135 -16.11 14.46 5.54
N PHE A 136 -16.71 13.49 4.86
CA PHE A 136 -16.62 12.07 5.16
C PHE A 136 -16.29 11.30 3.89
N GLY A 137 -15.34 10.38 3.95
CA GLY A 137 -15.00 9.49 2.85
C GLY A 137 -15.08 8.03 3.29
N LEU A 138 -15.59 7.17 2.41
CA LEU A 138 -15.61 5.72 2.59
C LEU A 138 -15.14 5.06 1.30
N GLU A 139 -14.21 4.13 1.38
CA GLU A 139 -13.66 3.40 0.23
C GLU A 139 -13.53 1.92 0.55
N PHE A 140 -13.94 1.09 -0.41
CA PHE A 140 -13.77 -0.35 -0.40
C PHE A 140 -12.73 -0.72 -1.44
N GLU A 141 -11.73 -1.48 -1.05
CA GLU A 141 -10.59 -1.82 -1.89
C GLU A 141 -10.39 -3.33 -1.95
N LYS A 142 -9.95 -3.80 -3.12
CA LYS A 142 -9.57 -5.19 -3.37
C LYS A 142 -8.42 -5.24 -4.37
N SER A 143 -7.58 -6.27 -4.30
CA SER A 143 -6.59 -6.52 -5.34
C SER A 143 -6.71 -7.91 -5.98
N ALA A 144 -6.15 -8.03 -7.17
CA ALA A 144 -6.04 -9.29 -7.90
C ALA A 144 -4.69 -9.41 -8.64
N PHE A 145 -4.40 -10.64 -9.08
CA PHE A 145 -3.25 -11.01 -9.91
C PHE A 145 -1.86 -10.92 -9.26
N GLY A 146 -1.75 -10.45 -8.00
CA GLY A 146 -0.51 -10.49 -7.24
C GLY A 146 -0.24 -11.84 -6.57
N LYS A 147 1.01 -12.07 -6.18
CA LYS A 147 1.38 -13.15 -5.24
C LYS A 147 0.80 -12.86 -3.86
N TYR A 148 0.78 -11.60 -3.46
CA TYR A 148 0.02 -11.10 -2.32
C TYR A 148 -1.16 -10.25 -2.83
N ASN A 149 -2.35 -10.50 -2.29
CA ASN A 149 -3.54 -9.72 -2.60
C ASN A 149 -4.23 -9.20 -1.34
N VAL A 150 -4.85 -8.03 -1.46
CA VAL A 150 -5.82 -7.49 -0.51
C VAL A 150 -7.16 -8.12 -0.84
N ASP A 151 -7.64 -9.04 0.00
CA ASP A 151 -8.92 -9.72 -0.24
C ASP A 151 -10.09 -8.76 -0.16
N ASN A 152 -10.15 -7.97 0.92
CA ASN A 152 -11.07 -6.85 1.12
C ASN A 152 -10.47 -5.89 2.15
N ALA A 153 -10.48 -4.59 1.86
CA ALA A 153 -10.16 -3.54 2.82
C ALA A 153 -11.23 -2.44 2.79
N VAL A 154 -11.43 -1.80 3.93
CA VAL A 154 -12.36 -0.67 4.06
C VAL A 154 -11.61 0.49 4.71
N ASN A 155 -11.63 1.64 4.05
CA ASN A 155 -11.05 2.88 4.54
C ASN A 155 -12.17 3.89 4.82
N ALA A 156 -12.18 4.49 6.00
CA ALA A 156 -13.08 5.55 6.36
C ALA A 156 -12.30 6.77 6.87
N ASN A 157 -12.60 7.94 6.34
CA ASN A 157 -12.00 9.21 6.76
C ASN A 157 -13.07 10.22 7.16
N PHE A 158 -12.75 11.03 8.17
CA PHE A 158 -13.58 12.13 8.62
C PHE A 158 -12.72 13.37 8.81
N ARG A 159 -13.17 14.50 8.27
CA ARG A 159 -12.48 15.78 8.36
C ARG A 159 -13.46 16.87 8.77
N TYR A 160 -13.09 17.61 9.81
CA TYR A 160 -13.77 18.82 10.24
C TYR A 160 -12.90 20.03 9.91
N MET A 161 -13.46 21.01 9.19
CA MET A 161 -12.82 22.28 8.85
C MET A 161 -13.51 23.40 9.63
N PHE A 162 -12.73 24.25 10.30
CA PHE A 162 -13.20 25.39 11.09
C PHE A 162 -12.73 26.72 10.48
#